data_AF-A0A1H0TEC6-F1
#
_entry.id   AF-A0A1H0TEC6-F1
#
_cell.length_a   1.000
_cell.length_b   1.000
_cell.length_c   1.000
_cell.angle_alpha   90.00
_cell.angle_beta   90.00
_cell.angle_gamma   90.00
#
_symmetry.space_group_name_H-M   'P 1'
#
loop_
_entity.id
_entity.type
_entity.pdbx_description
1 polymer ?
#
loop_
_entity_poly.entity_id
_entity_poly.type
_entity_poly.pdbx_seq_one_letter_code
_entity_poly.pdbx_strand_id
1 'polypeptide(L)'
;MTSSGTATDRRRPRITHLVLVDGLPADHWVEEGADAAHLVPGRGAAGPRARVAELATDLERRDHERSWLEALVGGPDALAALDAEPLPPRLFTLPDLGPDLGPAGAPAVAARAIAIGAECDRIATEVFDDAELGAALRRLWEAALAIDPAMLVRSSRDDTAVGALVWVTLQANGLLGATGRMLARELWPRLGVPASAAGRGAALLERLAPGSGLLVPPPGAPRLRATGRSDVLLASTRRLLVQRRDELRDEFSA
;
A
#
# COMPACT_ATOMS: atom_id res chain seq x y z
N MET A 1 54.36 -37.55 12.11
CA MET A 1 53.40 -36.71 11.37
C MET A 1 52.00 -37.28 11.59
N THR A 2 51.24 -36.68 12.48
CA THR A 2 49.78 -36.90 12.58
C THR A 2 49.19 -35.57 13.05
N SER A 3 48.46 -34.95 12.13
CA SER A 3 47.76 -33.68 12.29
C SER A 3 46.54 -33.89 13.19
N SER A 4 46.46 -33.12 14.27
CA SER A 4 45.27 -33.04 15.12
C SER A 4 44.38 -31.93 14.59
N GLY A 5 43.28 -32.32 13.94
CA GLY A 5 42.30 -31.41 13.34
C GLY A 5 41.46 -30.70 14.41
N THR A 6 41.39 -29.38 14.28
CA THR A 6 40.57 -28.46 15.06
C THR A 6 39.07 -28.75 14.91
N ALA A 7 38.39 -29.00 16.03
CA ALA A 7 36.93 -29.08 16.10
C ALA A 7 36.33 -27.69 15.81
N THR A 8 35.48 -27.62 14.79
CA THR A 8 34.74 -26.42 14.41
C THR A 8 33.76 -26.01 15.52
N ASP A 9 33.98 -24.83 16.08
CA ASP A 9 33.10 -24.14 17.03
C ASP A 9 31.72 -23.87 16.39
N ARG A 10 30.73 -24.69 16.74
CA ARG A 10 29.35 -24.50 16.30
C ARG A 10 28.71 -23.43 17.19
N ARG A 11 28.62 -22.20 16.67
CA ARG A 11 27.90 -21.08 17.30
C ARG A 11 26.49 -21.53 17.72
N ARG A 12 26.19 -21.40 19.01
CA ARG A 12 24.86 -21.71 19.57
C ARG A 12 23.80 -20.80 18.94
N PRO A 13 22.60 -21.32 18.65
CA PRO A 13 21.50 -20.53 18.11
C PRO A 13 21.08 -19.45 19.11
N ARG A 14 20.83 -18.25 18.57
CA ARG A 14 20.37 -17.07 19.33
C ARG A 14 18.92 -16.77 18.97
N ILE A 15 18.10 -16.51 19.97
CA ILE A 15 16.69 -16.11 19.80
C ILE A 15 16.57 -14.63 20.15
N THR A 16 16.03 -13.83 19.24
CA THR A 16 15.73 -12.41 19.49
C THR A 16 14.26 -12.26 19.82
N HIS A 17 13.98 -11.75 21.00
CA HIS A 17 12.63 -11.40 21.46
C HIS A 17 12.39 -9.93 21.12
N LEU A 18 11.23 -9.62 20.53
CA LEU A 18 10.80 -8.25 20.24
C LEU A 18 9.51 -7.98 21.01
N VAL A 19 9.48 -6.92 21.81
CA VAL A 19 8.28 -6.42 22.48
C VAL A 19 7.74 -5.25 21.67
N LEU A 20 6.47 -5.34 21.30
CA LEU A 20 5.77 -4.27 20.59
C LEU A 20 4.73 -3.64 21.53
N VAL A 21 4.69 -2.31 21.58
CA VAL A 21 3.63 -1.52 22.24
C VAL A 21 3.03 -0.61 21.16
N ASP A 22 1.72 -0.69 20.97
CA ASP A 22 0.99 0.01 19.89
C ASP A 22 1.57 -0.27 18.49
N GLY A 23 2.08 -1.48 18.28
CA GLY A 23 2.69 -1.91 17.02
C GLY A 23 4.09 -1.36 16.76
N LEU A 24 4.67 -0.60 17.70
CA LEU A 24 6.03 -0.10 17.63
C LEU A 24 6.96 -0.89 18.57
N PRO A 25 8.22 -1.16 18.17
CA PRO A 25 9.15 -1.88 19.03
C PRO A 25 9.51 -1.04 20.25
N ALA A 26 9.21 -1.57 21.43
CA ALA A 26 9.50 -0.96 22.72
C ALA A 26 10.73 -1.55 23.39
N ASP A 27 10.97 -2.86 23.20
CA ASP A 27 12.11 -3.55 23.81
C ASP A 27 12.56 -4.74 22.96
N HIS A 28 13.82 -5.14 23.11
CA HIS A 28 14.32 -6.41 22.59
C HIS A 28 15.44 -6.96 23.45
N TRP A 29 15.50 -8.28 23.56
CA TRP A 29 16.65 -8.96 24.14
C TRP A 29 16.95 -10.24 23.37
N VAL A 30 18.19 -10.70 23.53
CA VAL A 30 18.71 -11.87 22.84
C VAL A 30 19.06 -12.92 23.89
N GLU A 31 18.48 -14.10 23.75
CA GLU A 31 18.74 -15.23 24.62
C GLU A 31 19.56 -16.30 23.87
N GLU A 32 20.55 -16.88 24.54
CA GLU A 32 21.28 -18.04 24.01
C GLU A 32 20.48 -19.30 24.30
N GLY A 33 19.98 -19.97 23.26
CA GLY A 33 19.04 -21.07 23.41
C GLY A 33 19.68 -22.29 24.06
N ALA A 34 19.29 -22.59 25.31
CA ALA A 34 19.77 -23.77 26.03
C ALA A 34 19.17 -25.09 25.52
N ASP A 35 18.10 -25.05 24.71
CA ASP A 35 17.43 -26.26 24.22
C ASP A 35 16.70 -26.03 22.87
N ALA A 36 17.43 -25.53 21.87
CA ALA A 36 16.88 -25.29 20.53
C ALA A 36 16.70 -26.57 19.67
N ALA A 37 16.88 -27.77 20.24
CA ALA A 37 16.73 -29.03 19.50
C ALA A 37 15.27 -29.36 19.15
N HIS A 38 14.29 -28.72 19.80
CA HIS A 38 12.87 -29.07 19.64
C HIS A 38 12.01 -28.01 18.93
N LEU A 39 12.58 -26.86 18.51
CA LEU A 39 11.79 -25.75 17.96
C LEU A 39 12.17 -25.30 16.54
N VAL A 40 13.03 -26.04 15.85
CA VAL A 40 13.18 -25.88 14.39
C VAL A 40 12.45 -27.04 13.72
N PRO A 41 11.13 -26.95 13.46
CA PRO A 41 10.54 -27.82 12.47
C PRO A 41 11.34 -27.64 11.18
N GLY A 42 11.77 -28.75 10.61
CA GLY A 42 12.63 -28.78 9.44
C GLY A 42 12.15 -27.80 8.38
N ARG A 43 13.12 -27.17 7.71
CA ARG A 43 13.00 -26.12 6.70
C ARG A 43 12.26 -26.55 5.41
N GLY A 44 11.38 -27.54 5.50
CA GLY A 44 10.55 -28.08 4.42
C GLY A 44 9.06 -28.23 4.77
N ALA A 45 8.62 -27.89 5.98
CA ALA A 45 7.20 -27.92 6.32
C ALA A 45 6.64 -26.49 6.40
N ALA A 46 5.78 -26.17 5.43
CA ALA A 46 4.73 -25.15 5.49
C ALA A 46 4.36 -24.79 6.96
N GLY A 47 4.67 -23.55 7.38
CA GLY A 47 4.41 -23.08 8.75
C GLY A 47 2.91 -23.15 9.12
N PRO A 48 2.53 -22.88 10.38
CA PRO A 48 1.14 -22.97 10.85
C PRO A 48 0.13 -22.21 9.97
N ARG A 49 0.53 -21.07 9.40
CA ARG A 49 -0.28 -20.31 8.43
C ARG A 49 -0.51 -21.03 7.10
N ALA A 50 0.44 -21.82 6.65
CA ALA A 50 0.31 -22.61 5.42
C ALA A 50 -0.58 -23.85 5.62
N ARG A 51 -0.66 -24.41 6.84
CA ARG A 51 -1.65 -25.47 7.16
C ARG A 51 -3.09 -24.97 7.24
N VAL A 52 -3.30 -23.71 7.65
CA VAL A 52 -4.66 -23.10 7.68
C VAL A 52 -5.16 -22.80 6.26
N ALA A 53 -4.27 -22.35 5.37
CA ALA A 53 -4.63 -22.14 3.96
C ALA A 53 -5.03 -23.44 3.23
N GLU A 54 -4.49 -24.58 3.67
CA GLU A 54 -4.77 -25.92 3.14
C GLU A 54 -6.16 -26.44 3.54
N LEU A 55 -6.79 -25.84 4.56
CA LEU A 55 -8.12 -26.21 5.06
C LEU A 55 -9.25 -25.27 4.60
N ALA A 56 -8.92 -24.12 4.01
CA ALA A 56 -9.94 -23.23 3.47
C ALA A 56 -10.64 -23.91 2.29
N THR A 57 -11.97 -23.99 2.35
CA THR A 57 -12.80 -24.46 1.25
C THR A 57 -12.63 -23.54 0.03
N ASP A 58 -12.92 -24.05 -1.16
CA ASP A 58 -12.92 -23.22 -2.37
C ASP A 58 -13.85 -22.01 -2.23
N LEU A 59 -14.99 -22.17 -1.55
CA LEU A 59 -15.92 -21.09 -1.28
C LEU A 59 -15.28 -19.99 -0.42
N GLU A 60 -14.64 -20.34 0.70
CA GLU A 60 -13.97 -19.37 1.57
C GLU A 60 -12.83 -18.64 0.85
N ARG A 61 -12.08 -19.34 -0.02
CA ARG A 61 -11.04 -18.71 -0.85
C ARG A 61 -11.63 -17.68 -1.82
N ARG A 62 -12.74 -18.02 -2.48
CA ARG A 62 -13.44 -17.11 -3.41
C ARG A 62 -14.05 -15.91 -2.70
N ASP A 63 -14.68 -16.12 -1.55
CA ASP A 63 -15.26 -15.04 -0.74
C ASP A 63 -14.17 -14.08 -0.22
N HIS A 64 -13.01 -14.63 0.17
CA HIS A 64 -11.84 -13.84 0.53
C HIS A 64 -11.31 -13.02 -0.64
N GLU A 65 -11.16 -13.64 -1.83
CA GLU A 65 -10.71 -12.93 -3.03
C GLU A 65 -11.67 -11.85 -3.47
N ARG A 66 -12.98 -12.12 -3.43
CA ARG A 66 -14.01 -11.11 -3.70
C ARG A 66 -13.92 -9.94 -2.73
N SER A 67 -13.86 -10.22 -1.42
CA SER A 67 -13.75 -9.19 -0.38
C SER A 67 -12.49 -8.34 -0.55
N TRP A 68 -11.39 -8.97 -0.95
CA TRP A 68 -10.15 -8.27 -1.28
C TRP A 68 -10.31 -7.35 -2.49
N LEU A 69 -10.91 -7.83 -3.59
CA LEU A 69 -11.18 -7.01 -4.79
C LEU A 69 -12.09 -5.83 -4.47
N GLU A 70 -13.19 -6.06 -3.76
CA GLU A 70 -14.16 -5.03 -3.37
C GLU A 70 -13.50 -3.92 -2.54
N ALA A 71 -12.65 -4.29 -1.59
CA ALA A 71 -11.94 -3.31 -0.76
C ALA A 71 -10.97 -2.43 -1.57
N LEU A 72 -10.34 -2.96 -2.62
CA LEU A 72 -9.45 -2.16 -3.47
C LEU A 72 -10.19 -1.03 -4.19
N VAL A 73 -11.40 -1.32 -4.68
CA VAL A 73 -12.13 -0.45 -5.60
C VAL A 73 -13.25 0.37 -4.95
N GLY A 74 -13.65 0.04 -3.72
CA GLY A 74 -14.68 0.76 -2.97
C GLY A 74 -16.03 0.05 -2.86
N GLY A 75 -16.07 -1.27 -3.06
CA GLY A 75 -17.26 -2.09 -2.86
C GLY A 75 -17.71 -2.88 -4.09
N PRO A 76 -18.81 -3.65 -3.95
CA PRO A 76 -19.31 -4.56 -5.00
C PRO A 76 -19.76 -3.83 -6.26
N ASP A 77 -20.44 -2.69 -6.13
CA ASP A 77 -20.93 -1.91 -7.28
C ASP A 77 -19.76 -1.33 -8.09
N ALA A 78 -18.74 -0.80 -7.41
CA ALA A 78 -17.53 -0.30 -8.04
C ALA A 78 -16.74 -1.42 -8.73
N LEU A 79 -16.70 -2.62 -8.14
CA LEU A 79 -16.08 -3.79 -8.75
C LEU A 79 -16.86 -4.27 -9.98
N ALA A 80 -18.19 -4.29 -9.92
CA ALA A 80 -19.05 -4.67 -11.01
C ALA A 80 -18.95 -3.71 -12.21
N ALA A 81 -18.84 -2.41 -11.94
CA ALA A 81 -18.69 -1.36 -12.96
C ALA A 81 -17.25 -1.16 -13.45
N LEU A 82 -16.26 -1.87 -12.89
CA LEU A 82 -14.86 -1.71 -13.25
C LEU A 82 -14.61 -2.14 -14.71
N ASP A 83 -14.07 -1.23 -15.51
CA ASP A 83 -13.50 -1.49 -16.84
C ASP A 83 -11.97 -1.35 -16.83
N ALA A 84 -11.31 -1.59 -17.96
CA ALA A 84 -9.86 -1.50 -18.11
C ALA A 84 -9.39 -0.28 -18.94
N GLU A 85 -10.29 0.69 -19.19
CA GLU A 85 -9.95 1.88 -19.95
C GLU A 85 -8.98 2.77 -19.16
N PRO A 86 -8.03 3.43 -19.83
CA PRO A 86 -7.16 4.41 -19.21
C PRO A 86 -7.93 5.54 -18.54
N LEU A 87 -7.42 6.01 -17.40
CA LEU A 87 -8.02 7.18 -16.74
C LEU A 87 -7.95 8.39 -17.69
N PRO A 88 -9.09 9.04 -17.98
CA PRO A 88 -9.07 10.20 -18.85
C PRO A 88 -8.30 11.34 -18.16
N PRO A 89 -7.54 12.13 -18.93
CA PRO A 89 -6.89 13.32 -18.42
C PRO A 89 -7.95 14.29 -17.91
N ARG A 90 -7.69 14.87 -16.73
CA ARG A 90 -8.59 15.81 -16.07
C ARG A 90 -7.76 16.80 -15.28
N LEU A 91 -8.18 18.06 -15.26
CA LEU A 91 -7.58 19.08 -14.42
C LEU A 91 -7.96 18.87 -12.94
N PHE A 92 -7.02 19.16 -12.05
CA PHE A 92 -7.30 19.18 -10.62
C PHE A 92 -8.45 20.15 -10.32
N THR A 93 -9.46 19.66 -9.63
CA THR A 93 -10.60 20.46 -9.15
C THR A 93 -10.51 20.52 -7.64
N LEU A 94 -10.24 21.71 -7.10
CA LEU A 94 -10.23 21.90 -5.65
C LEU A 94 -11.64 21.63 -5.09
N PRO A 95 -11.84 20.63 -4.23
CA PRO A 95 -13.14 20.41 -3.59
C PRO A 95 -13.49 21.60 -2.68
N ASP A 96 -14.78 21.76 -2.36
CA ASP A 96 -15.19 22.66 -1.30
C ASP A 96 -14.58 22.17 0.02
N LEU A 97 -13.70 22.99 0.59
CA LEU A 97 -12.97 22.66 1.81
C LEU A 97 -13.77 22.99 3.08
N GLY A 98 -15.00 23.49 2.92
CA GLY A 98 -15.91 23.83 4.00
C GLY A 98 -15.58 25.17 4.69
N PRO A 99 -16.49 25.65 5.55
CA PRO A 99 -16.37 26.95 6.22
C PRO A 99 -15.31 26.96 7.35
N ASP A 100 -14.89 25.79 7.82
CA ASP A 100 -14.07 25.61 9.02
C ASP A 100 -12.65 26.18 8.88
N LEU A 101 -12.20 26.46 7.65
CA LEU A 101 -10.89 27.08 7.39
C LEU A 101 -10.86 28.59 7.62
N GLY A 102 -12.03 29.22 7.86
CA GLY A 102 -12.19 30.65 8.04
C GLY A 102 -11.94 31.46 6.76
N PRO A 103 -12.58 32.65 6.61
CA PRO A 103 -12.54 33.42 5.37
C PRO A 103 -11.13 33.94 5.01
N ALA A 104 -10.27 34.21 5.99
CA ALA A 104 -8.91 34.70 5.77
C ALA A 104 -7.92 33.57 5.40
N GLY A 105 -8.18 32.33 5.83
CA GLY A 105 -7.31 31.17 5.57
C GLY A 105 -7.59 30.49 4.24
N ALA A 106 -8.84 30.55 3.76
CA ALA A 106 -9.29 29.84 2.56
C ALA A 106 -8.45 30.11 1.30
N PRO A 107 -8.07 31.36 0.94
CA PRO A 107 -7.27 31.60 -0.27
C PRO A 107 -5.87 31.00 -0.21
N ALA A 108 -5.21 31.08 0.95
CA ALA A 108 -3.86 30.52 1.13
C ALA A 108 -3.87 28.99 1.11
N VAL A 109 -4.89 28.39 1.74
CA VAL A 109 -5.09 26.93 1.73
C VAL A 109 -5.38 26.44 0.31
N ALA A 110 -6.23 27.14 -0.44
CA ALA A 110 -6.53 26.83 -1.83
C ALA A 110 -5.29 26.91 -2.73
N ALA A 111 -4.50 28.00 -2.63
CA ALA A 111 -3.26 28.16 -3.38
C ALA A 111 -2.27 27.02 -3.09
N ARG A 112 -2.17 26.62 -1.82
CA ARG A 112 -1.33 25.51 -1.40
C ARG A 112 -1.80 24.17 -1.94
N ALA A 113 -3.12 23.90 -1.91
CA ALA A 113 -3.68 22.69 -2.48
C ALA A 113 -3.39 22.55 -3.98
N ILE A 114 -3.49 23.67 -4.71
CA ILE A 114 -3.14 23.76 -6.13
C ILE A 114 -1.65 23.50 -6.34
N ALA A 115 -0.77 24.09 -5.52
CA ALA A 115 0.68 23.90 -5.62
C ALA A 115 1.09 22.43 -5.40
N ILE A 116 0.49 21.74 -4.41
CA ILE A 116 0.71 20.30 -4.18
C ILE A 116 0.26 19.48 -5.39
N GLY A 117 -0.93 19.79 -5.95
CA GLY A 117 -1.43 19.10 -7.13
C GLY A 117 -0.52 19.28 -8.36
N ALA A 118 -0.06 20.51 -8.60
CA ALA A 118 0.87 20.82 -9.69
C ALA A 118 2.21 20.09 -9.53
N GLU A 119 2.71 19.97 -8.30
CA GLU A 119 3.95 19.22 -8.02
C GLU A 119 3.77 17.71 -8.24
N CYS A 120 2.60 17.15 -7.89
CA CYS A 120 2.28 15.76 -8.24
C CYS A 120 2.24 15.54 -9.77
N ASP A 121 1.69 16.49 -10.54
CA ASP A 121 1.65 16.43 -12.00
C ASP A 121 3.06 16.51 -12.62
N ARG A 122 3.90 17.39 -12.08
CA ARG A 122 5.32 17.49 -12.46
C ARG A 122 6.03 16.16 -12.22
N ILE A 123 5.87 15.56 -11.06
CA ILE A 123 6.48 14.26 -10.72
C ILE A 123 6.01 13.16 -11.66
N ALA A 124 4.70 13.07 -11.93
CA ALA A 124 4.15 12.06 -12.84
C ALA A 124 4.77 12.15 -14.23
N THR A 125 5.04 13.36 -14.71
CA THR A 125 5.63 13.61 -16.03
C THR A 125 7.15 13.41 -16.01
N GLU A 126 7.87 14.12 -15.13
CA GLU A 126 9.33 14.20 -15.17
C GLU A 126 10.03 12.99 -14.55
N VAL A 127 9.41 12.33 -13.56
CA VAL A 127 10.02 11.18 -12.85
C VAL A 127 9.52 9.85 -13.40
N PHE A 128 8.25 9.78 -13.81
CA PHE A 128 7.61 8.53 -14.21
C PHE A 128 7.26 8.44 -15.69
N ASP A 129 7.26 9.57 -16.43
CA ASP A 129 6.81 9.64 -17.83
C ASP A 129 5.43 8.98 -18.04
N ASP A 130 4.50 9.25 -17.13
CA ASP A 130 3.22 8.55 -17.05
C ASP A 130 2.06 9.54 -16.80
N ALA A 131 1.38 9.94 -17.88
CA ALA A 131 0.28 10.90 -17.81
C ALA A 131 -0.95 10.34 -17.08
N GLU A 132 -1.16 9.03 -17.14
CA GLU A 132 -2.25 8.36 -16.43
C GLU A 132 -2.01 8.40 -14.91
N LEU A 133 -0.75 8.23 -14.48
CA LEU A 133 -0.35 8.42 -13.08
C LEU A 133 -0.69 9.81 -12.56
N GLY A 134 -0.49 10.86 -13.36
CA GLY A 134 -0.91 12.23 -13.01
C GLY A 134 -2.43 12.32 -12.83
N ALA A 135 -3.20 11.66 -13.71
CA ALA A 135 -4.65 11.61 -13.60
C ALA A 135 -5.14 10.85 -12.35
N ALA A 136 -4.45 9.79 -11.93
CA ALA A 136 -4.71 9.07 -10.69
C ALA A 136 -4.34 9.92 -9.46
N LEU A 137 -3.18 10.60 -9.48
CA LEU A 137 -2.71 11.47 -8.40
C LEU A 137 -3.67 12.62 -8.12
N ARG A 138 -4.19 13.27 -9.17
CA ARG A 138 -5.20 14.33 -9.02
C ARG A 138 -6.46 13.82 -8.36
N ARG A 139 -7.00 12.68 -8.78
CA ARG A 139 -8.20 12.08 -8.17
C ARG A 139 -7.95 11.66 -6.72
N LEU A 140 -6.79 11.09 -6.42
CA LEU A 140 -6.39 10.77 -5.06
C LEU A 140 -6.30 12.04 -4.20
N TRP A 141 -5.74 13.12 -4.75
CA TRP A 141 -5.60 14.38 -4.04
C TRP A 141 -6.95 15.04 -3.75
N GLU A 142 -7.85 15.07 -4.74
CA GLU A 142 -9.24 15.50 -4.57
C GLU A 142 -9.94 14.70 -3.47
N ALA A 143 -9.80 13.37 -3.47
CA ALA A 143 -10.38 12.50 -2.45
C ALA A 143 -9.77 12.74 -1.06
N ALA A 144 -8.44 12.91 -0.97
CA ALA A 144 -7.75 13.20 0.28
C ALA A 144 -8.25 14.51 0.90
N LEU A 145 -8.39 15.56 0.08
CA LEU A 145 -8.90 16.86 0.51
C LEU A 145 -10.36 16.81 0.91
N ALA A 146 -11.20 16.03 0.22
CA ALA A 146 -12.60 15.88 0.59
C ALA A 146 -12.77 15.17 1.96
N ILE A 147 -11.89 14.24 2.29
CA ILE A 147 -11.95 13.48 3.56
C ILE A 147 -11.36 14.27 4.73
N ASP A 148 -10.27 15.01 4.51
CA ASP A 148 -9.55 15.69 5.58
C ASP A 148 -8.90 17.01 5.11
N PRO A 149 -9.71 18.07 4.85
CA PRO A 149 -9.20 19.38 4.43
C PRO A 149 -8.18 19.95 5.42
N ALA A 150 -8.37 19.69 6.71
CA ALA A 150 -7.53 20.17 7.79
C ALA A 150 -6.09 19.64 7.72
N MET A 151 -5.78 18.63 6.89
CA MET A 151 -4.39 18.21 6.65
C MET A 151 -3.52 19.34 6.09
N LEU A 152 -4.11 20.25 5.33
CA LEU A 152 -3.45 21.45 4.81
C LEU A 152 -3.17 22.50 5.88
N VAL A 153 -3.84 22.45 7.02
CA VAL A 153 -3.60 23.39 8.14
C VAL A 153 -2.62 22.77 9.14
N ARG A 154 -2.78 21.48 9.44
CA ARG A 154 -2.02 20.79 10.49
C ARG A 154 -0.54 20.58 10.17
N SER A 155 -0.15 20.61 8.90
CA SER A 155 1.25 20.45 8.52
C SER A 155 1.67 21.56 7.60
N SER A 156 2.91 22.03 7.72
CA SER A 156 3.58 22.95 6.77
C SER A 156 4.48 22.22 5.77
N ARG A 157 4.55 20.88 5.81
CA ARG A 157 5.48 20.07 5.01
C ARG A 157 4.82 19.55 3.74
N ASP A 158 4.87 20.36 2.68
CA ASP A 158 4.32 20.05 1.35
C ASP A 158 5.06 18.91 0.66
N ASP A 159 6.39 18.91 0.77
CA ASP A 159 7.28 17.83 0.32
C ASP A 159 6.76 16.43 0.75
N THR A 160 6.39 16.33 2.02
CA THR A 160 5.95 15.10 2.65
C THR A 160 4.52 14.75 2.26
N ALA A 161 3.67 15.74 1.97
CA ALA A 161 2.32 15.51 1.45
C ALA A 161 2.36 14.97 0.02
N VAL A 162 3.16 15.60 -0.85
CA VAL A 162 3.43 15.13 -2.22
C VAL A 162 4.00 13.71 -2.19
N GLY A 163 5.03 13.47 -1.38
CA GLY A 163 5.63 12.13 -1.24
C GLY A 163 4.64 11.07 -0.76
N ALA A 164 3.72 11.43 0.13
CA ALA A 164 2.66 10.54 0.60
C ALA A 164 1.67 10.19 -0.53
N LEU A 165 1.21 11.17 -1.31
CA LEU A 165 0.28 10.95 -2.44
C LEU A 165 0.89 10.06 -3.52
N VAL A 166 2.16 10.34 -3.88
CA VAL A 166 2.91 9.50 -4.84
C VAL A 166 3.03 8.09 -4.30
N TRP A 167 3.49 7.92 -3.06
CA TRP A 167 3.62 6.59 -2.47
C TRP A 167 2.31 5.81 -2.44
N VAL A 168 1.20 6.43 -2.01
CA VAL A 168 -0.12 5.79 -1.98
C VAL A 168 -0.55 5.35 -3.37
N THR A 169 -0.44 6.24 -4.37
CA THR A 169 -0.85 5.94 -5.75
C THR A 169 -0.04 4.78 -6.34
N LEU A 170 1.28 4.77 -6.11
CA LEU A 170 2.14 3.70 -6.60
C LEU A 170 1.86 2.35 -5.90
N GLN A 171 1.58 2.36 -4.58
CA GLN A 171 1.21 1.15 -3.84
C GLN A 171 -0.14 0.59 -4.28
N ALA A 172 -1.13 1.46 -4.52
CA ALA A 172 -2.45 1.06 -5.01
C ALA A 172 -2.38 0.42 -6.40
N ASN A 173 -1.37 0.79 -7.19
CA ASN A 173 -1.18 0.32 -8.56
C ASN A 173 -0.07 -0.72 -8.72
N GLY A 174 0.46 -1.26 -7.60
CA GLY A 174 1.49 -2.31 -7.65
C GLY A 174 2.80 -1.87 -8.30
N LEU A 175 3.04 -0.56 -8.40
CA LEU A 175 4.24 0.01 -9.02
C LEU A 175 5.43 0.03 -8.05
N LEU A 176 5.19 -0.21 -6.76
CA LEU A 176 6.21 -0.33 -5.73
C LEU A 176 6.33 -1.77 -5.19
N GLY A 177 7.56 -2.18 -4.92
CA GLY A 177 7.86 -3.45 -4.25
C GLY A 177 8.58 -4.46 -5.15
N ALA A 178 8.68 -5.71 -4.69
CA ALA A 178 9.48 -6.74 -5.36
C ALA A 178 9.03 -7.07 -6.80
N THR A 179 7.74 -6.88 -7.08
CA THR A 179 7.13 -7.09 -8.41
C THR A 179 6.79 -5.77 -9.11
N GLY A 180 7.11 -4.63 -8.49
CA GLY A 180 6.82 -3.30 -9.02
C GLY A 180 7.95 -2.75 -9.90
N ARG A 181 7.74 -1.56 -10.46
CA ARG A 181 8.74 -0.84 -11.27
C ARG A 181 9.93 -0.35 -10.45
N MET A 182 9.74 -0.13 -9.14
CA MET A 182 10.80 0.35 -8.25
C MET A 182 10.58 -0.07 -6.80
N LEU A 183 11.63 0.03 -5.98
CA LEU A 183 11.55 -0.18 -4.54
C LEU A 183 11.26 1.14 -3.81
N ALA A 184 10.60 1.06 -2.65
CA ALA A 184 10.33 2.24 -1.83
C ALA A 184 11.62 2.99 -1.44
N ARG A 185 12.73 2.28 -1.21
CA ARG A 185 14.04 2.91 -0.91
C ARG A 185 14.62 3.73 -2.07
N GLU A 186 14.19 3.45 -3.30
CA GLU A 186 14.60 4.17 -4.51
C GLU A 186 13.68 5.36 -4.80
N LEU A 187 12.44 5.32 -4.31
CA LEU A 187 11.47 6.39 -4.48
C LEU A 187 11.93 7.68 -3.79
N TRP A 188 12.28 7.60 -2.51
CA TRP A 188 12.54 8.80 -1.70
C TRP A 188 13.66 9.69 -2.24
N PRO A 189 14.84 9.14 -2.64
CA PRO A 189 15.88 9.95 -3.26
C PRO A 189 15.45 10.59 -4.58
N ARG A 190 14.64 9.89 -5.40
CA ARG A 190 14.14 10.44 -6.68
C ARG A 190 13.17 11.59 -6.49
N LEU A 191 12.35 11.54 -5.43
CA LEU A 191 11.42 12.61 -5.09
C LEU A 191 12.09 13.76 -4.32
N GLY A 192 13.29 13.55 -3.76
CA GLY A 192 13.92 14.54 -2.87
C GLY A 192 13.18 14.72 -1.54
N VAL A 193 12.41 13.72 -1.10
CA VAL A 193 11.57 13.76 0.12
C VAL A 193 12.04 12.73 1.15
N PRO A 194 11.83 12.96 2.46
CA PRO A 194 12.20 11.98 3.48
C PRO A 194 11.28 10.74 3.44
N ALA A 195 11.83 9.58 3.81
CA ALA A 195 11.09 8.33 3.90
C ALA A 195 9.91 8.35 4.90
N SER A 196 9.90 9.32 5.82
CA SER A 196 8.77 9.56 6.73
C SER A 196 7.46 9.91 6.01
N ALA A 197 7.51 10.32 4.73
CA ALA A 197 6.34 10.46 3.88
C ALA A 197 5.51 9.16 3.76
N ALA A 198 6.14 7.99 3.88
CA ALA A 198 5.45 6.70 3.91
C ALA A 198 4.45 6.59 5.07
N GLY A 199 4.82 7.07 6.26
CA GLY A 199 3.94 7.06 7.44
C GLY A 199 2.70 7.93 7.24
N ARG A 200 2.87 9.10 6.60
CA ARG A 200 1.76 9.95 6.20
C ARG A 200 0.89 9.27 5.13
N GLY A 201 1.49 8.61 4.16
CA GLY A 201 0.78 7.82 3.15
C GLY A 201 -0.05 6.68 3.76
N ALA A 202 0.51 5.96 4.75
CA ALA A 202 -0.21 4.92 5.47
C ALA A 202 -1.41 5.49 6.24
N ALA A 203 -1.25 6.64 6.90
CA ALA A 203 -2.35 7.33 7.56
C ALA A 203 -3.43 7.83 6.58
N LEU A 204 -3.03 8.22 5.36
CA LEU A 204 -3.97 8.59 4.30
C LEU A 204 -4.77 7.37 3.80
N LEU A 205 -4.10 6.23 3.57
CA LEU A 205 -4.77 4.97 3.21
C LEU A 205 -5.81 4.56 4.24
N GLU A 206 -5.48 4.65 5.53
CA GLU A 206 -6.44 4.30 6.61
C GLU A 206 -7.68 5.20 6.60
N ARG A 207 -7.55 6.48 6.19
CA ARG A 207 -8.71 7.36 6.03
C ARG A 207 -9.53 7.05 4.78
N LEU A 208 -8.86 6.69 3.68
CA LEU A 208 -9.50 6.39 2.40
C LEU A 208 -10.24 5.04 2.43
N ALA A 209 -9.62 4.02 3.02
CA ALA A 209 -10.14 2.67 3.13
C ALA A 209 -9.87 2.09 4.53
N PRO A 210 -10.66 2.51 5.55
CA PRO A 210 -10.47 2.07 6.92
C PRO A 210 -10.47 0.54 7.06
N GLY A 211 -9.55 0.01 7.87
CA GLY A 211 -9.43 -1.44 8.14
C GLY A 211 -8.89 -2.27 6.97
N SER A 212 -8.72 -1.70 5.77
CA SER A 212 -8.24 -2.43 4.59
C SER A 212 -6.79 -2.90 4.71
N GLY A 213 -6.00 -2.29 5.60
CA GLY A 213 -4.63 -2.72 5.90
C GLY A 213 -4.52 -4.13 6.49
N LEU A 214 -5.63 -4.70 6.98
CA LEU A 214 -5.72 -6.05 7.52
C LEU A 214 -5.99 -7.11 6.42
N LEU A 215 -6.34 -6.68 5.21
CA LEU A 215 -6.62 -7.59 4.11
C LEU A 215 -5.33 -8.20 3.59
N VAL A 216 -5.32 -9.52 3.56
CA VAL A 216 -4.25 -10.31 2.97
C VAL A 216 -4.58 -10.51 1.49
N PRO A 217 -3.63 -10.25 0.56
CA PRO A 217 -3.87 -10.56 -0.84
C PRO A 217 -3.98 -12.08 -1.05
N PRO A 218 -4.91 -12.55 -1.89
CA PRO A 218 -5.01 -13.95 -2.28
C PRO A 218 -3.71 -14.47 -2.90
N PRO A 219 -3.47 -15.80 -2.88
CA PRO A 219 -2.33 -16.40 -3.56
C PRO A 219 -2.21 -15.95 -5.03
N GLY A 220 -1.00 -15.55 -5.43
CA GLY A 220 -0.72 -15.06 -6.79
C GLY A 220 -1.21 -13.63 -7.07
N ALA A 221 -1.97 -13.00 -6.17
CA ALA A 221 -2.35 -11.60 -6.33
C ALA A 221 -1.17 -10.65 -5.98
N PRO A 222 -1.04 -9.51 -6.66
CA PRO A 222 -0.07 -8.50 -6.27
C PRO A 222 -0.43 -7.89 -4.91
N ARG A 223 0.60 -7.38 -4.22
CA ARG A 223 0.44 -6.73 -2.91
C ARG A 223 -0.01 -5.28 -3.07
N LEU A 224 -1.23 -5.08 -3.55
CA LEU A 224 -1.84 -3.76 -3.68
C LEU A 224 -2.29 -3.23 -2.32
N ARG A 225 -2.30 -1.90 -2.18
CA ARG A 225 -2.91 -1.22 -1.03
C ARG A 225 -4.25 -0.64 -1.45
N ALA A 226 -5.29 -0.97 -0.68
CA ALA A 226 -6.64 -0.49 -0.96
C ALA A 226 -6.77 1.01 -0.70
N THR A 227 -7.29 1.71 -1.70
CA THR A 227 -7.74 3.11 -1.58
C THR A 227 -9.26 3.19 -1.46
N GLY A 228 -9.98 2.06 -1.66
CA GLY A 228 -11.44 2.06 -1.72
C GLY A 228 -11.97 2.85 -2.92
N ARG A 229 -11.16 2.98 -3.98
CA ARG A 229 -11.44 3.87 -5.10
C ARG A 229 -10.92 3.28 -6.41
N SER A 230 -11.82 2.95 -7.33
CA SER A 230 -11.47 2.52 -8.68
C SER A 230 -10.87 3.64 -9.55
N ASP A 231 -11.25 4.89 -9.27
CA ASP A 231 -10.86 6.05 -10.08
C ASP A 231 -9.40 6.50 -9.85
N VAL A 232 -8.69 5.91 -8.90
CA VAL A 232 -7.24 6.13 -8.69
C VAL A 232 -6.38 4.97 -9.21
N LEU A 233 -7.01 3.97 -9.85
CA LEU A 233 -6.33 2.82 -10.41
C LEU A 233 -6.03 3.05 -11.90
N LEU A 234 -4.80 2.75 -12.30
CA LEU A 234 -4.35 2.78 -13.68
C LEU A 234 -4.96 1.62 -14.47
N ALA A 235 -5.10 1.77 -15.79
CA ALA A 235 -5.63 0.75 -16.68
C ALA A 235 -4.95 -0.62 -16.52
N SER A 236 -3.63 -0.65 -16.31
CA SER A 236 -2.92 -1.91 -16.07
C SER A 236 -3.41 -2.64 -14.82
N THR A 237 -3.63 -1.89 -13.74
CA THR A 237 -4.15 -2.44 -12.48
C THR A 237 -5.61 -2.83 -12.65
N ARG A 238 -6.43 -1.96 -13.26
CA ARG A 238 -7.86 -2.23 -13.50
C ARG A 238 -8.04 -3.48 -14.35
N ARG A 239 -7.24 -3.66 -15.41
CA ARG A 239 -7.26 -4.88 -16.25
C ARG A 239 -7.03 -6.15 -15.45
N LEU A 240 -6.05 -6.13 -14.54
CA LEU A 240 -5.80 -7.26 -13.64
C LEU A 240 -7.01 -7.55 -12.74
N LEU A 241 -7.59 -6.51 -12.12
CA LEU A 241 -8.73 -6.70 -11.22
C LEU A 241 -9.98 -7.18 -11.98
N VAL A 242 -10.22 -6.66 -13.19
CA VAL A 242 -11.28 -7.12 -14.10
C VAL A 242 -11.10 -8.59 -14.44
N GLN A 243 -9.89 -9.01 -14.84
CA GLN A 243 -9.59 -10.40 -15.14
C GLN A 243 -9.94 -11.31 -13.95
N ARG A 244 -9.47 -10.98 -12.74
CA ARG A 244 -9.73 -11.80 -11.55
C ARG A 244 -11.21 -11.81 -11.16
N ARG A 245 -11.92 -10.68 -11.31
CA ARG A 245 -13.37 -10.61 -11.09
C ARG A 245 -14.11 -11.55 -12.04
N ASP A 246 -13.72 -11.58 -13.31
CA ASP A 246 -14.41 -12.38 -14.32
C ASP A 246 -14.10 -13.88 -14.16
N GLU A 247 -12.87 -14.24 -13.78
CA GLU A 247 -12.50 -15.61 -13.38
C GLU A 247 -13.40 -16.13 -12.23
N LEU A 248 -13.70 -15.29 -11.22
CA LEU A 248 -14.63 -15.65 -10.14
C LEU A 248 -16.09 -15.87 -10.60
N ARG A 249 -16.49 -15.31 -11.74
CA ARG A 249 -17.87 -15.40 -12.27
C ARG A 249 -18.05 -16.62 -13.18
N ASP A 250 -17.08 -16.89 -14.03
CA ASP A 250 -17.14 -18.00 -14.99
C ASP A 250 -17.21 -19.36 -14.26
N GLU A 251 -16.51 -19.50 -13.14
CA GLU A 251 -16.58 -20.68 -12.28
C GLU A 251 -17.96 -20.92 -11.62
N PHE A 252 -18.85 -19.92 -11.60
CA PHE A 252 -20.21 -20.06 -11.08
C PHE A 252 -21.22 -20.49 -12.16
N SER A 253 -20.82 -20.39 -13.44
CA SER A 253 -21.68 -20.71 -14.59
C SER A 253 -21.45 -22.13 -15.14
N ALA A 254 -20.43 -22.83 -14.63
CA ALA A 254 -20.06 -24.21 -14.99
C ALA A 254 -20.57 -25.21 -13.94
#